data_AF-A0A7C3H421-F1
#
_entry.id   AF-A0A7C3H421-F1
#
_cell.length_a   1.000
_cell.length_b   1.000
_cell.length_c   1.000
_cell.angle_alpha   90.00
_cell.angle_beta   90.00
_cell.angle_gamma   90.00
#
_symmetry.space_group_name_H-M   'P 1'
#
loop_
_entity.id
_entity.type
_entity.pdbx_description
1 polymer ?
#
loop_
_entity_poly.entity_id
_entity_poly.type
_entity_poly.pdbx_seq_one_letter_code
_entity_poly.pdbx_strand_id
1 'polypeptide(L)'
;MSAEMITGWSYFGVRNPRHVATDLDDMVKHNANAVLLTVSEEDNAFYRDTMRELTSLAHERGMTVYMNPWAYGGVFGGEAFSGFLPRHPEAMQIDSKGEPVPAACLNNRAFREYLFEWIDTVASCGADVAMWDEPHFFIFGWDELFAAKKDRWTCRCQVCQTAFEARFGHKMPQQMTPEVRQFRHESIVNFLDEMTTRAKA
;
A
#
# COMPACT_ATOMS: atom_id res chain seq x y z
N MET A 1 33.83 -3.34 -1.71
CA MET A 1 32.98 -4.54 -1.67
C MET A 1 31.83 -4.27 -2.63
N SER A 2 31.68 -5.05 -3.71
CA SER A 2 30.51 -4.94 -4.56
C SER A 2 29.28 -5.34 -3.74
N ALA A 3 28.21 -4.56 -3.80
CA ALA A 3 26.94 -4.97 -3.19
C ALA A 3 26.53 -6.33 -3.80
N GLU A 4 26.15 -7.27 -2.95
CA GLU A 4 25.61 -8.56 -3.39
C GLU A 4 24.33 -8.32 -4.20
N MET A 5 24.16 -9.03 -5.31
CA MET A 5 22.97 -8.89 -6.16
C MET A 5 21.76 -9.49 -5.42
N ILE A 6 20.68 -8.71 -5.31
CA ILE A 6 19.44 -9.19 -4.70
C ILE A 6 18.59 -9.90 -5.76
N THR A 7 18.23 -11.14 -5.48
CA THR A 7 17.38 -11.99 -6.31
C THR A 7 16.29 -12.58 -5.42
N GLY A 8 15.03 -12.43 -5.83
CA GLY A 8 13.91 -12.84 -5.00
C GLY A 8 12.60 -12.80 -5.74
N TRP A 9 11.58 -13.41 -5.14
CA TRP A 9 10.23 -13.45 -5.68
C TRP A 9 9.23 -12.89 -4.66
N SER A 10 8.13 -12.34 -5.15
CA SER A 10 6.95 -12.06 -4.35
C SER A 10 6.23 -13.36 -3.99
N TYR A 11 5.87 -13.52 -2.73
CA TYR A 11 5.17 -14.68 -2.23
C TYR A 11 3.84 -14.25 -1.58
N PHE A 12 2.73 -14.69 -2.17
CA PHE A 12 1.38 -14.28 -1.78
C PHE A 12 0.35 -15.39 -2.00
N GLY A 13 -0.83 -15.26 -1.39
CA GLY A 13 -1.95 -16.21 -1.51
C GLY A 13 -1.87 -17.39 -0.54
N VAL A 14 -0.79 -18.18 -0.56
CA VAL A 14 -0.61 -19.30 0.39
C VAL A 14 0.09 -18.79 1.65
N ARG A 15 -0.49 -18.97 2.82
CA ARG A 15 0.11 -18.55 4.11
C ARG A 15 0.34 -19.69 5.09
N ASN A 16 0.24 -20.93 4.62
CA ASN A 16 0.51 -22.10 5.44
C ASN A 16 2.02 -22.31 5.58
N PRO A 17 2.60 -22.25 6.80
CA PRO A 17 4.05 -22.32 7.02
C PRO A 17 4.71 -23.56 6.42
N ARG A 18 4.02 -24.70 6.39
CA ARG A 18 4.53 -25.95 5.81
C ARG A 18 4.79 -25.82 4.30
N HIS A 19 3.89 -25.16 3.58
CA HIS A 19 4.03 -24.94 2.15
C HIS A 19 5.07 -23.85 1.87
N VAL A 20 5.02 -22.76 2.64
CA VAL A 20 5.98 -21.65 2.56
C VAL A 20 7.41 -22.16 2.75
N ALA A 21 7.67 -23.00 3.75
CA ALA A 21 9.00 -23.57 3.98
C ALA A 21 9.53 -24.34 2.75
N THR A 22 8.66 -25.13 2.11
CA THR A 22 9.03 -25.90 0.91
C THR A 22 9.34 -24.98 -0.27
N ASP A 23 8.53 -23.94 -0.46
CA ASP A 23 8.73 -22.98 -1.56
C ASP A 23 9.97 -22.12 -1.34
N LEU A 24 10.26 -21.72 -0.09
CA LEU A 24 11.49 -21.00 0.26
C LEU A 24 12.74 -21.88 0.02
N ASP A 25 12.68 -23.18 0.30
CA ASP A 25 13.77 -24.11 -0.03
C ASP A 25 14.02 -24.15 -1.55
N ASP A 26 12.96 -24.14 -2.36
CA ASP A 26 13.07 -24.11 -3.82
C ASP A 26 13.59 -22.75 -4.33
N MET A 27 13.18 -21.65 -3.72
CA MET A 27 13.73 -20.30 -3.99
C MET A 27 15.24 -20.27 -3.78
N VAL A 28 15.73 -20.76 -2.63
CA VAL A 28 17.17 -20.84 -2.32
C VAL A 28 17.91 -21.72 -3.31
N LYS A 29 17.34 -22.88 -3.67
CA LYS A 29 17.90 -23.77 -4.70
C LYS A 29 18.04 -23.09 -6.06
N HIS A 30 17.19 -22.11 -6.36
CA HIS A 30 17.25 -21.28 -7.56
C HIS A 30 18.02 -19.96 -7.35
N ASN A 31 18.87 -19.89 -6.32
CA ASN A 31 19.74 -18.77 -5.99
C ASN A 31 19.00 -17.47 -5.65
N ALA A 32 17.78 -17.54 -5.10
CA ALA A 32 17.15 -16.40 -4.47
C ALA A 32 17.75 -16.17 -3.07
N ASN A 33 18.01 -14.91 -2.74
CA ASN A 33 18.47 -14.44 -1.42
C ASN A 33 17.50 -13.44 -0.78
N ALA A 34 16.34 -13.20 -1.38
CA ALA A 34 15.29 -12.37 -0.81
C ALA A 34 13.88 -12.91 -1.12
N VAL A 35 12.92 -12.56 -0.28
CA VAL A 35 11.49 -12.82 -0.49
C VAL A 35 10.68 -11.57 -0.16
N LEU A 36 9.69 -11.26 -0.99
CA LEU A 36 8.69 -10.22 -0.70
C LEU A 36 7.42 -10.91 -0.20
N LEU A 37 7.12 -10.78 1.09
CA LEU A 37 5.88 -11.26 1.68
C LEU A 37 4.82 -10.15 1.61
N THR A 38 3.71 -10.41 0.93
CA THR A 38 2.59 -9.46 0.92
C THR A 38 1.89 -9.42 2.26
N VAL A 39 1.51 -8.23 2.73
CA VAL A 39 0.76 -8.06 3.99
C VAL A 39 -0.50 -7.23 3.72
N SER A 40 -1.63 -7.93 3.59
CA SER A 40 -2.94 -7.33 3.43
C SER A 40 -3.53 -6.84 4.77
N GLU A 41 -4.69 -6.19 4.70
CA GLU A 41 -5.45 -5.82 5.91
C GLU A 41 -5.90 -7.02 6.73
N GLU A 42 -6.24 -8.14 6.07
CA GLU A 42 -6.61 -9.39 6.73
C GLU A 42 -5.42 -9.94 7.54
N ASP A 43 -4.23 -9.90 6.96
CA ASP A 43 -3.01 -10.36 7.61
C ASP A 43 -2.67 -9.54 8.84
N ASN A 44 -2.79 -8.22 8.69
CA ASN A 44 -2.61 -7.27 9.77
C ASN A 44 -3.64 -7.44 10.89
N ALA A 45 -4.85 -7.90 10.58
CA ALA A 45 -5.90 -8.08 11.57
C ALA A 45 -5.84 -9.45 12.27
N PHE A 46 -5.52 -10.52 11.54
CA PHE A 46 -5.77 -11.90 12.01
C PHE A 46 -4.56 -12.84 11.92
N TYR A 47 -3.55 -12.54 11.12
CA TYR A 47 -2.46 -13.48 10.82
C TYR A 47 -1.05 -12.94 11.15
N ARG A 48 -0.92 -12.00 12.09
CA ARG A 48 0.37 -11.43 12.51
C ARG A 48 1.38 -12.50 12.94
N ASP A 49 0.94 -13.47 13.73
CA ASP A 49 1.83 -14.56 14.20
C ASP A 49 2.28 -15.45 13.05
N THR A 50 1.40 -15.74 12.10
CA THR A 50 1.76 -16.44 10.87
C THR A 50 2.79 -15.65 10.08
N MET A 51 2.61 -14.34 9.90
CA MET A 51 3.59 -13.50 9.19
C MET A 51 4.97 -13.49 9.87
N ARG A 52 5.00 -13.48 11.22
CA ARG A 52 6.23 -13.63 12.01
C ARG A 52 6.89 -14.99 11.77
N GLU A 53 6.11 -16.07 11.73
CA GLU A 53 6.61 -17.42 11.43
C GLU A 53 7.19 -17.51 10.01
N LEU A 54 6.51 -16.94 9.01
CA LEU A 54 7.00 -16.94 7.62
C LEU A 54 8.31 -16.14 7.49
N THR A 55 8.41 -15.02 8.20
CA THR A 55 9.63 -14.22 8.28
C THR A 55 10.78 -15.03 8.87
N SER A 56 10.51 -15.73 9.99
CA SER A 56 11.50 -16.58 10.65
C SER A 56 11.98 -17.71 9.73
N LEU A 57 11.07 -18.37 9.01
CA LEU A 57 11.41 -19.41 8.02
C LEU A 57 12.31 -18.89 6.90
N ALA A 58 12.09 -17.66 6.43
CA ALA A 58 12.96 -17.03 5.43
C ALA A 58 14.34 -16.67 6.00
N HIS A 59 14.39 -16.15 7.22
CA HIS A 59 15.66 -15.84 7.91
C HIS A 59 16.51 -17.08 8.20
N GLU A 60 15.89 -18.20 8.59
CA GLU A 60 16.58 -19.49 8.76
C GLU A 60 17.31 -19.97 7.49
N ARG A 61 16.84 -19.50 6.33
CA ARG A 61 17.41 -19.77 5.01
C ARG A 61 18.37 -18.70 4.52
N GLY A 62 18.69 -17.72 5.37
CA GLY A 62 19.58 -16.60 5.04
C GLY A 62 18.99 -15.60 4.05
N MET A 63 17.66 -15.55 3.90
CA MET A 63 17.00 -14.63 2.97
C MET A 63 16.70 -13.29 3.63
N THR A 64 16.78 -12.20 2.86
CA THR A 64 16.26 -10.88 3.26
C THR A 64 14.74 -10.82 3.04
N VAL A 65 14.00 -10.37 4.03
CA VAL A 65 12.53 -10.31 4.01
C VAL A 65 12.05 -8.89 3.75
N TYR A 66 11.39 -8.71 2.61
CA TYR A 66 10.65 -7.51 2.26
C TYR A 66 9.17 -7.72 2.61
N MET A 67 8.49 -6.67 3.06
CA MET A 67 7.03 -6.66 3.22
C MET A 67 6.41 -5.44 2.58
N ASN A 68 5.30 -5.63 1.83
CA ASN A 68 4.54 -4.52 1.23
C ASN A 68 3.05 -4.54 1.67
N PRO A 69 2.38 -3.37 1.67
CA PRO A 69 0.97 -3.25 2.06
C PRO A 69 0.05 -3.66 0.89
N TRP A 70 -0.13 -4.96 0.66
CA TRP A 70 -0.83 -5.51 -0.52
C TRP A 70 -2.31 -5.12 -0.57
N ALA A 71 -2.68 -4.36 -1.61
CA ALA A 71 -3.99 -3.73 -1.82
C ALA A 71 -4.53 -2.89 -0.64
N TYR A 72 -3.66 -2.50 0.30
CA TYR A 72 -4.06 -1.89 1.56
C TYR A 72 -4.80 -0.57 1.32
N GLY A 73 -6.00 -0.41 1.89
CA GLY A 73 -6.88 0.73 1.64
C GLY A 73 -7.31 0.92 0.19
N GLY A 74 -7.09 -0.05 -0.71
CA GLY A 74 -7.37 0.07 -2.15
C GLY A 74 -6.48 1.09 -2.89
N VAL A 75 -5.29 1.41 -2.35
CA VAL A 75 -4.37 2.40 -2.95
C VAL A 75 -3.00 1.86 -3.33
N PHE A 76 -2.66 0.63 -2.96
CA PHE A 76 -1.43 -0.05 -3.36
C PHE A 76 -1.75 -1.18 -4.34
N GLY A 77 -0.73 -1.65 -5.06
CA GLY A 77 -0.86 -2.80 -5.96
C GLY A 77 -1.43 -4.05 -5.27
N GLY A 78 -2.26 -4.80 -5.99
CA GLY A 78 -2.85 -6.05 -5.54
C GLY A 78 -4.37 -6.14 -5.61
N GLU A 79 -4.89 -7.32 -5.30
CA GLU A 79 -6.29 -7.69 -5.48
C GLU A 79 -7.02 -7.98 -4.15
N ALA A 80 -6.35 -7.82 -3.01
CA ALA A 80 -6.97 -8.04 -1.70
C ALA A 80 -8.05 -6.98 -1.41
N PHE A 81 -9.12 -7.40 -0.72
CA PHE A 81 -10.18 -6.49 -0.31
C PHE A 81 -9.75 -5.63 0.88
N SER A 82 -10.22 -4.39 0.91
CA SER A 82 -10.05 -3.50 2.06
C SER A 82 -11.26 -3.55 2.99
N GLY A 83 -11.03 -4.00 4.22
CA GLY A 83 -11.99 -3.89 5.31
C GLY A 83 -12.00 -2.51 5.97
N PHE A 84 -10.95 -1.71 5.79
CA PHE A 84 -10.87 -0.33 6.25
C PHE A 84 -11.98 0.54 5.65
N LEU A 85 -12.19 0.46 4.33
CA LEU A 85 -13.14 1.33 3.61
C LEU A 85 -14.58 1.29 4.16
N PRO A 86 -15.22 0.12 4.39
CA PRO A 86 -16.57 0.09 4.96
C PRO A 86 -16.64 0.55 6.42
N ARG A 87 -15.54 0.52 7.16
CA ARG A 87 -15.45 1.01 8.55
C ARG A 87 -15.14 2.50 8.64
N HIS A 88 -14.52 3.05 7.59
CA HIS A 88 -14.09 4.44 7.49
C HIS A 88 -14.55 5.09 6.18
N PRO A 89 -15.87 5.16 5.91
CA PRO A 89 -16.39 5.78 4.69
C PRO A 89 -15.98 7.26 4.55
N GLU A 90 -15.75 7.95 5.67
CA GLU A 90 -15.23 9.32 5.71
C GLU A 90 -13.80 9.46 5.18
N ALA A 91 -13.03 8.36 5.15
CA ALA A 91 -11.67 8.32 4.66
C ALA A 91 -11.57 7.93 3.18
N MET A 92 -12.67 7.58 2.53
CA MET A 92 -12.68 7.21 1.12
C MET A 92 -12.35 8.39 0.19
N GLN A 93 -11.76 8.08 -0.96
CA GLN A 93 -11.60 9.03 -2.05
C GLN A 93 -12.97 9.38 -2.62
N ILE A 94 -13.16 10.66 -2.95
CA ILE A 94 -14.33 11.17 -3.66
C ILE A 94 -13.91 11.56 -5.07
N ASP A 95 -14.69 11.18 -6.07
CA ASP A 95 -14.40 11.46 -7.47
C ASP A 95 -14.77 12.88 -7.90
N SER A 96 -14.50 13.19 -9.17
CA SER A 96 -14.74 14.50 -9.74
C SER A 96 -16.22 14.91 -9.79
N LYS A 97 -17.14 13.95 -9.63
CA LYS A 97 -18.60 14.11 -9.61
C LYS A 97 -19.20 14.03 -8.21
N GLY A 98 -18.39 13.79 -7.18
CA GLY A 98 -18.84 13.73 -5.80
C GLY A 98 -19.23 12.33 -5.33
N GLU A 99 -18.93 11.28 -6.10
CA GLU A 99 -19.21 9.90 -5.71
C GLU A 99 -18.00 9.27 -4.98
N PRO A 100 -18.22 8.48 -3.92
CA PRO A 100 -17.13 7.74 -3.29
C PRO A 100 -16.64 6.60 -4.21
N VAL A 101 -15.34 6.30 -4.12
CA VAL A 101 -14.71 5.17 -4.82
C VAL A 101 -14.05 4.23 -3.80
N PRO A 102 -13.85 2.93 -4.13
CA PRO A 102 -13.32 1.94 -3.19
C PRO A 102 -11.79 2.06 -3.01
N ALA A 103 -11.33 3.25 -2.60
CA ALA A 103 -9.94 3.53 -2.26
C ALA A 103 -9.87 4.62 -1.19
N ALA A 104 -8.92 4.52 -0.28
CA ALA A 104 -8.72 5.48 0.80
C ALA A 104 -8.01 6.74 0.31
N CYS A 105 -8.29 7.88 0.92
CA CYS A 105 -7.64 9.13 0.58
C CYS A 105 -6.24 9.19 1.21
N LEU A 106 -5.20 9.31 0.38
CA LEU A 106 -3.80 9.43 0.80
C LEU A 106 -3.52 10.62 1.73
N ASN A 107 -4.39 11.63 1.74
CA ASN A 107 -4.28 12.81 2.59
C ASN A 107 -5.14 12.71 3.86
N ASN A 108 -6.01 11.71 3.98
CA ASN A 108 -6.85 11.55 5.16
C ASN A 108 -6.04 10.94 6.31
N ARG A 109 -6.11 11.59 7.48
CA ARG A 109 -5.33 11.19 8.64
C ARG A 109 -5.66 9.79 9.15
N ALA A 110 -6.93 9.38 9.13
CA ALA A 110 -7.34 8.05 9.59
C ALA A 110 -6.68 6.94 8.75
N PHE A 111 -6.54 7.16 7.43
CA PHE A 111 -5.85 6.20 6.57
C PHE A 111 -4.33 6.18 6.83
N ARG A 112 -3.72 7.35 7.07
CA ARG A 112 -2.29 7.42 7.42
C ARG A 112 -1.99 6.73 8.74
N GLU A 113 -2.84 6.90 9.75
CA GLU A 113 -2.73 6.22 11.04
C GLU A 113 -2.90 4.71 10.89
N TYR A 114 -3.83 4.27 10.06
CA TYR A 114 -4.01 2.85 9.77
C TYR A 114 -2.76 2.22 9.12
N LEU A 115 -2.07 2.96 8.23
CA LEU A 115 -0.78 2.51 7.71
C LEU A 115 0.37 2.55 8.72
N PHE A 116 0.31 3.43 9.72
CA PHE A 116 1.28 3.39 10.82
C PHE A 116 1.16 2.10 11.63
N GLU A 117 -0.06 1.65 11.88
CA GLU A 117 -0.29 0.34 12.52
C GLU A 117 0.24 -0.81 11.66
N TRP A 118 0.14 -0.70 10.33
CA TRP A 118 0.74 -1.65 9.41
C TRP A 118 2.28 -1.65 9.51
N ILE A 119 2.92 -0.46 9.53
CA ILE A 119 4.37 -0.31 9.72
C ILE A 119 4.82 -1.00 11.02
N ASP A 120 4.12 -0.72 12.13
CA ASP A 120 4.41 -1.33 13.42
C ASP A 120 4.28 -2.86 13.37
N THR A 121 3.28 -3.35 12.64
CA THR A 121 3.03 -4.77 12.48
C THR A 121 4.15 -5.45 11.72
N VAL A 122 4.56 -4.93 10.55
CA VAL A 122 5.64 -5.54 9.76
C VAL A 122 6.99 -5.48 10.47
N ALA A 123 7.26 -4.38 11.18
CA ALA A 123 8.43 -4.28 12.05
C ALA A 123 8.39 -5.35 13.16
N SER A 124 7.25 -5.53 13.82
CA SER A 124 7.09 -6.55 14.87
C SER A 124 7.19 -7.99 14.35
N CYS A 125 6.90 -8.22 13.06
CA CYS A 125 7.04 -9.51 12.40
C CYS A 125 8.50 -9.83 12.04
N GLY A 126 9.39 -8.83 12.09
CA GLY A 126 10.82 -8.99 11.78
C GLY A 126 11.18 -8.69 10.33
N ALA A 127 10.38 -7.92 9.59
CA ALA A 127 10.74 -7.53 8.22
C ALA A 127 12.07 -6.75 8.20
N ASP A 128 12.93 -7.04 7.22
CA ASP A 128 14.17 -6.29 6.99
C ASP A 128 13.91 -4.99 6.22
N VAL A 129 12.90 -5.00 5.34
CA VAL A 129 12.54 -3.86 4.49
C VAL A 129 11.02 -3.70 4.42
N ALA A 130 10.52 -2.51 4.78
CA ALA A 130 9.18 -2.06 4.40
C ALA A 130 9.23 -1.51 2.97
N MET A 131 8.54 -2.18 2.04
CA MET A 131 8.49 -1.81 0.63
C MET A 131 7.16 -1.14 0.28
N TRP A 132 7.23 0.06 -0.29
CA TRP A 132 6.06 0.78 -0.79
C TRP A 132 5.79 0.43 -2.25
N ASP A 133 4.65 -0.19 -2.52
CA ASP A 133 4.34 -0.73 -3.85
C ASP A 133 3.28 0.12 -4.58
N GLU A 134 3.78 1.05 -5.39
CA GLU A 134 3.00 1.90 -6.31
C GLU A 134 1.75 2.58 -5.71
N PRO A 135 1.85 3.37 -4.61
CA PRO A 135 0.69 4.06 -4.08
C PRO A 135 0.07 5.01 -5.12
N HIS A 136 -1.23 4.89 -5.32
CA HIS A 136 -1.95 5.62 -6.36
C HIS A 136 -3.30 6.18 -5.88
N PHE A 137 -3.76 7.21 -6.57
CA PHE A 137 -5.18 7.57 -6.53
C PHE A 137 -5.99 6.53 -7.30
N PHE A 138 -7.28 6.41 -7.03
CA PHE A 138 -8.15 5.44 -7.72
C PHE A 138 -8.08 5.57 -9.25
N ILE A 139 -7.91 4.43 -9.93
CA ILE A 139 -7.75 4.35 -11.38
C ILE A 139 -8.98 3.64 -11.97
N PHE A 140 -9.93 4.42 -12.47
CA PHE A 140 -11.21 3.92 -13.02
C PHE A 140 -11.06 2.91 -14.17
N GLY A 141 -9.92 2.91 -14.86
CA GLY A 141 -9.67 2.01 -16.00
C GLY A 141 -9.15 0.62 -15.64
N TRP A 142 -8.86 0.34 -14.36
CA TRP A 142 -8.31 -0.95 -13.93
C TRP A 142 -9.38 -2.00 -13.61
N ASP A 143 -10.60 -1.57 -13.33
CA ASP A 143 -11.73 -2.44 -13.00
C ASP A 143 -12.86 -2.22 -14.00
N GLU A 144 -13.34 -3.31 -14.60
CA GLU A 144 -14.44 -3.30 -15.57
C GLU A 144 -15.72 -2.66 -15.00
N LEU A 145 -15.95 -2.75 -13.68
CA LEU A 145 -17.09 -2.11 -13.00
C LEU A 145 -17.06 -0.58 -13.11
N PHE A 146 -15.88 0.00 -13.30
CA PHE A 146 -15.67 1.45 -13.35
C PHE A 146 -15.27 1.96 -14.74
N ALA A 147 -15.15 1.08 -15.74
CA ALA A 147 -14.72 1.42 -17.10
C ALA A 147 -15.59 2.51 -17.76
N ALA A 148 -16.89 2.55 -17.44
CA ALA A 148 -17.82 3.58 -17.92
C ALA A 148 -17.53 4.99 -17.35
N LYS A 149 -16.73 5.09 -16.28
CA LYS A 149 -16.37 6.31 -15.56
C LYS A 149 -14.89 6.70 -15.75
N LYS A 150 -14.24 6.20 -16.82
CA LYS A 150 -12.79 6.41 -17.08
C LYS A 150 -12.34 7.86 -17.27
N ASP A 151 -13.28 8.78 -17.50
CA ASP A 151 -13.04 10.23 -17.61
C ASP A 151 -13.03 10.93 -16.25
N ARG A 152 -13.43 10.24 -15.18
CA ARG A 152 -13.43 10.74 -13.81
C ARG A 152 -12.05 10.63 -13.17
N TRP A 153 -11.87 11.35 -12.08
CA TRP A 153 -10.62 11.36 -11.34
C TRP A 153 -10.87 11.64 -9.86
N THR A 154 -9.93 11.20 -9.04
CA THR A 154 -9.92 11.41 -7.59
C THR A 154 -8.60 12.07 -7.18
N CYS A 155 -8.48 12.67 -6.00
CA CYS A 155 -9.48 12.75 -4.94
C CYS A 155 -9.95 14.20 -4.73
N ARG A 156 -11.27 14.39 -4.61
CA ARG A 156 -11.93 15.65 -4.26
C ARG A 156 -12.70 15.56 -2.94
N CYS A 157 -12.28 14.70 -2.01
CA CYS A 157 -12.85 14.71 -0.66
C CYS A 157 -12.59 16.07 0.03
N GLN A 158 -13.28 16.34 1.14
CA GLN A 158 -13.15 17.62 1.85
C GLN A 158 -11.69 17.90 2.26
N VAL A 159 -10.96 16.88 2.71
CA VAL A 159 -9.53 17.01 3.10
C VAL A 159 -8.69 17.49 1.92
N CYS A 160 -8.84 16.87 0.75
CA CYS A 160 -8.10 17.26 -0.45
C CYS A 160 -8.48 18.66 -0.94
N GLN A 161 -9.77 19.00 -0.93
CA GLN A 161 -10.23 20.33 -1.35
C GLN A 161 -9.68 21.44 -0.44
N THR A 162 -9.70 21.23 0.87
CA THR A 162 -9.12 22.17 1.85
C THR A 162 -7.61 22.29 1.70
N ALA A 163 -6.88 21.18 1.54
CA ALA A 163 -5.42 21.20 1.34
C ALA A 163 -5.02 21.89 0.03
N PHE A 164 -5.80 21.67 -1.04
CA PHE A 164 -5.59 22.37 -2.31
C PHE A 164 -5.83 23.87 -2.18
N GLU A 165 -6.94 24.28 -1.56
CA GLU A 165 -7.25 25.71 -1.39
C GLU A 165 -6.20 26.42 -0.53
N ALA A 166 -5.70 25.76 0.51
CA ALA A 166 -4.58 26.28 1.29
C ALA A 166 -3.28 26.42 0.47
N ARG A 167 -3.04 25.52 -0.49
CA ARG A 167 -1.82 25.50 -1.32
C ARG A 167 -1.83 26.47 -2.49
N PHE A 168 -2.99 26.65 -3.15
CA PHE A 168 -3.13 27.43 -4.39
C PHE A 168 -3.93 28.73 -4.21
N GLY A 169 -4.58 28.93 -3.06
CA GLY A 169 -5.32 30.16 -2.73
C GLY A 169 -6.70 30.28 -3.39
N HIS A 170 -7.21 29.20 -4.00
CA HIS A 170 -8.56 29.14 -4.55
C HIS A 170 -9.15 27.74 -4.47
N LYS A 171 -10.47 27.64 -4.64
CA LYS A 171 -11.20 26.36 -4.62
C LYS A 171 -10.67 25.39 -5.67
N MET A 172 -10.62 24.11 -5.31
CA MET A 172 -10.22 23.03 -6.20
C MET A 172 -11.21 22.87 -7.37
N PRO A 173 -10.77 22.97 -8.64
CA PRO A 173 -11.63 22.85 -9.80
C PRO A 173 -12.18 21.42 -9.96
N GLN A 174 -13.27 21.28 -10.73
CA GLN A 174 -13.82 19.95 -11.06
C GLN A 174 -13.04 19.25 -12.18
N GLN A 175 -12.35 20.03 -13.01
CA GLN A 175 -11.53 19.55 -14.12
C GLN A 175 -10.10 19.24 -13.66
N MET A 176 -9.44 18.30 -14.34
CA MET A 176 -8.04 17.95 -14.10
C MET A 176 -7.10 19.03 -14.68
N THR A 177 -6.93 20.13 -13.97
CA THR A 177 -6.00 21.21 -14.34
C THR A 177 -4.54 20.83 -14.03
N PRO A 178 -3.54 21.58 -14.56
CA PRO A 178 -2.14 21.39 -14.17
C PRO A 178 -1.90 21.48 -12.66
N GLU A 179 -2.55 22.43 -11.97
CA GLU A 179 -2.45 22.57 -10.50
C GLU A 179 -3.04 21.36 -9.76
N VAL A 180 -4.14 20.79 -10.24
CA VAL A 180 -4.70 19.55 -9.68
C VAL A 180 -3.73 18.37 -9.86
N ARG A 181 -3.08 18.27 -11.03
CA ARG A 181 -2.05 17.23 -11.28
C ARG A 181 -0.86 17.42 -10.35
N GLN A 182 -0.40 18.66 -10.18
CA GLN A 182 0.66 19.01 -9.26
C GLN A 182 0.28 18.65 -7.82
N PHE A 183 -0.91 19.04 -7.36
CA PHE A 183 -1.41 18.70 -6.02
C PHE A 183 -1.44 17.19 -5.77
N ARG A 184 -1.91 16.40 -6.75
CA ARG A 184 -1.93 14.93 -6.66
C ARG A 184 -0.52 14.37 -6.56
N HIS A 185 0.41 14.86 -7.37
CA HIS A 185 1.81 14.46 -7.30
C HIS A 185 2.43 14.78 -5.93
N GLU A 186 2.26 16.03 -5.46
CA GLU A 186 2.72 16.46 -4.13
C GLU A 186 2.08 15.63 -3.01
N SER A 187 0.81 15.23 -3.15
CA SER A 187 0.12 14.37 -2.16
C SER A 187 0.75 12.99 -2.03
N ILE A 188 1.10 12.34 -3.16
CA ILE A 188 1.76 11.03 -3.15
C ILE A 188 3.16 11.15 -2.55
N VAL A 189 3.92 12.17 -2.95
CA VAL A 189 5.27 12.41 -2.41
C VAL A 189 5.22 12.65 -0.90
N ASN A 190 4.33 13.52 -0.42
CA ASN A 190 4.16 13.79 1.00
C ASN A 190 3.70 12.56 1.80
N PHE A 191 2.82 11.75 1.21
CA PHE A 191 2.39 10.49 1.80
C PHE A 191 3.57 9.51 1.95
N LEU A 192 4.33 9.30 0.87
CA LEU A 192 5.50 8.42 0.88
C LEU A 192 6.59 8.91 1.83
N ASP A 193 6.82 10.23 1.91
CA ASP A 193 7.79 10.84 2.82
C ASP A 193 7.42 10.56 4.28
N GLU A 194 6.15 10.74 4.66
CA GLU A 194 5.68 10.45 6.01
C GLU A 194 5.78 8.96 6.35
N MET A 195 5.30 8.08 5.45
CA MET A 195 5.36 6.62 5.68
C MET A 195 6.81 6.13 5.77
N THR A 196 7.69 6.61 4.89
CA THR A 196 9.11 6.24 4.89
C THR A 196 9.84 6.79 6.11
N THR A 197 9.52 7.99 6.55
CA THR A 197 10.07 8.56 7.79
C THR A 197 9.63 7.75 9.00
N ARG A 198 8.35 7.36 9.06
CA ARG A 198 7.82 6.54 10.15
C ARG A 198 8.42 5.14 10.19
N ALA A 199 8.69 4.52 9.04
CA ALA A 199 9.29 3.19 8.95
C ALA A 199 10.78 3.15 9.35
N LYS A 200 11.45 4.31 9.42
CA LYS A 200 12.85 4.43 9.88
C LYS A 200 12.98 4.67 11.39
N ALA A 201 11.89 5.03 12.07
CA ALA A 201 11.85 5.39 13.48
C ALA A 201 11.63 4.15 14.36
#